data_AF-A0A2H5E1L8-F1
#
_entry.id   AF-A0A2H5E1L8-F1
#
_cell.length_a   1.000
_cell.length_b   1.000
_cell.length_c   1.000
_cell.angle_alpha   90.00
_cell.angle_beta   90.00
_cell.angle_gamma   90.00
#
_symmetry.space_group_name_H-M   'P 1'
#
loop_
_entity.id
_entity.type
_entity.pdbx_description
1 polymer ?
#
loop_
_entity_poly.entity_id
_entity_poly.type
_entity_poly.pdbx_seq_one_letter_code
_entity_poly.pdbx_strand_id
1 'polypeptide(L)'
;MKSWLLLGLALSSLAYADVGQPDPRYGHILSPSGPLSREALLKQGLPKAKPATAATARMAAAATPGGATYTYLRCYYRTGAGNTQPSTDYVWALDPSSGDYYRLNGHWWSSGVFEWKNMFYSDVSQDALRAACQSTLTAKGIQQQPAMVFAADNAMSYNYTVWSNDAAGQGPTINKIIAFGDSLSDNQNVYNASQWTLPNRNSWYIGHFSNGQVWVEYLASRLKLPLYNWAIGGAGVSTQKLVIPGVVQQVQSWQQYMQQAPNYNPATTLFTMWIGGNDLVNYGSTPDKVIAGQQQALSNLLGAGARNILLLKLPDVSRAPVFQLRNDGATVAAQVQDYNQKLDALAASLRQQYGANIQVFDSYALFGDVLNNPAKYQVGNTTQSCLNINTDSSLNYMKSQSPRSNCTNADSFVFWDTLHPTTHTHLLLGNAVADFLGASGAMPMLRRAR
;
A
#
# COMPACT_ATOMS: atom_id res chain seq x y z
N MET A 1 -10.42 -22.00 -1.07
CA MET A 1 -9.21 -22.49 -1.77
C MET A 1 -9.09 -22.07 -3.25
N LYS A 2 -10.16 -22.08 -4.08
CA LYS A 2 -10.00 -21.88 -5.55
C LYS A 2 -9.78 -20.43 -6.03
N SER A 3 -10.10 -19.40 -5.26
CA SER A 3 -10.22 -18.03 -5.82
C SER A 3 -8.92 -17.21 -5.94
N TRP A 4 -8.08 -17.17 -4.91
CA TRP A 4 -6.84 -16.35 -4.94
C TRP A 4 -5.70 -17.01 -5.73
N LEU A 5 -5.71 -18.36 -5.82
CA LEU A 5 -4.78 -19.13 -6.66
C LEU A 5 -4.99 -18.83 -8.16
N LEU A 6 -6.25 -18.65 -8.58
CA LEU A 6 -6.61 -18.21 -9.93
C LEU A 6 -6.20 -16.76 -10.20
N LEU A 7 -6.17 -15.91 -9.18
CA LEU A 7 -5.68 -14.52 -9.27
C LEU A 7 -4.17 -14.49 -9.53
N GLY A 8 -3.39 -15.32 -8.80
CA GLY A 8 -1.96 -15.49 -9.03
C GLY A 8 -1.61 -15.97 -10.46
N LEU A 9 -2.44 -16.84 -11.05
CA LEU A 9 -2.32 -17.32 -12.44
C LEU A 9 -2.85 -16.32 -13.48
N ALA A 10 -3.84 -15.49 -13.13
CA ALA A 10 -4.32 -14.42 -14.01
C ALA A 10 -3.27 -13.30 -14.14
N LEU A 11 -2.55 -12.98 -13.05
CA LEU A 11 -1.48 -11.98 -13.05
C LEU A 11 -0.32 -12.34 -13.99
N SER A 12 -0.09 -13.62 -14.28
CA SER A 12 0.96 -14.09 -15.21
C SER A 12 0.49 -14.27 -16.66
N SER A 13 -0.82 -14.17 -16.93
CA SER A 13 -1.42 -14.48 -18.25
C SER A 13 -2.22 -13.35 -18.89
N LEU A 14 -2.35 -12.19 -18.25
CA LEU A 14 -3.05 -11.04 -18.82
C LEU A 14 -2.18 -10.30 -19.84
N ALA A 15 -2.23 -10.78 -21.08
CA ALA A 15 -1.93 -9.99 -22.27
C ALA A 15 -3.24 -9.34 -22.76
N TYR A 16 -3.72 -8.32 -22.05
CA TYR A 16 -4.73 -7.42 -22.60
C TYR A 16 -4.20 -6.00 -22.55
N ALA A 17 -3.69 -5.55 -23.69
CA ALA A 17 -3.33 -4.16 -23.93
C ALA A 17 -4.61 -3.30 -24.02
N ASP A 18 -5.28 -3.10 -22.89
CA ASP A 18 -6.37 -2.14 -22.78
C ASP A 18 -5.81 -0.70 -22.77
N VAL A 19 -6.64 0.26 -23.15
CA VAL A 19 -6.23 1.68 -23.22
C VAL A 19 -5.92 2.19 -21.82
N GLY A 20 -4.66 2.56 -21.57
CA GLY A 20 -4.22 3.20 -20.33
C GLY A 20 -3.49 2.31 -19.33
N GLN A 21 -3.22 1.03 -19.62
CA GLN A 21 -2.38 0.18 -18.78
C GLN A 21 -0.87 0.44 -18.98
N PRO A 22 -0.03 0.24 -17.94
CA PRO A 22 1.41 0.34 -18.06
C PRO A 22 1.94 -0.82 -18.91
N ASP A 23 3.13 -0.64 -19.49
CA ASP A 23 3.83 -1.70 -20.23
C ASP A 23 5.31 -1.68 -19.83
N PRO A 24 5.82 -2.74 -19.19
CA PRO A 24 7.20 -2.79 -18.70
C PRO A 24 8.22 -2.54 -19.81
N ARG A 25 7.92 -2.97 -21.05
CA ARG A 25 8.81 -2.79 -22.20
C ARG A 25 9.11 -1.31 -22.49
N TYR A 26 8.16 -0.43 -22.21
CA TYR A 26 8.28 1.02 -22.43
C TYR A 26 8.59 1.81 -21.15
N GLY A 27 8.65 1.14 -19.98
CA GLY A 27 8.55 1.78 -18.66
C GLY A 27 9.64 2.81 -18.33
N HIS A 28 10.80 2.73 -18.99
CA HIS A 28 11.96 3.60 -18.76
C HIS A 28 12.42 4.39 -19.98
N ILE A 29 11.52 4.62 -20.93
CA ILE A 29 11.78 5.53 -22.06
C ILE A 29 11.57 6.96 -21.58
N LEU A 30 12.68 7.64 -21.29
CA LEU A 30 12.72 9.05 -20.92
C LEU A 30 12.87 9.95 -22.16
N SER A 31 12.19 11.09 -22.16
CA SER A 31 12.25 12.08 -23.24
C SER A 31 12.56 13.45 -22.64
N PRO A 32 13.49 14.26 -23.21
CA PRO A 32 13.80 15.59 -22.70
C PRO A 32 12.68 16.61 -22.93
N SER A 33 11.81 16.39 -23.92
CA SER A 33 10.69 17.28 -24.27
C SER A 33 9.42 17.05 -23.45
N GLY A 34 9.50 16.22 -22.40
CA GLY A 34 8.36 15.82 -21.58
C GLY A 34 8.00 14.34 -21.69
N PRO A 35 7.07 13.85 -20.84
CA PRO A 35 6.63 12.47 -20.81
C PRO A 35 5.84 12.11 -22.07
N LEU A 36 6.27 11.04 -22.76
CA LEU A 36 5.65 10.59 -24.00
C LEU A 36 4.26 9.97 -23.76
N SER A 37 3.33 10.25 -24.68
CA SER A 37 2.03 9.56 -24.71
C SER A 37 2.19 8.12 -25.18
N ARG A 38 1.18 7.28 -24.88
CA ARG A 38 1.12 5.89 -25.38
C ARG A 38 1.24 5.83 -26.90
N GLU A 39 0.54 6.72 -27.61
CA GLU A 39 0.56 6.78 -29.07
C GLU A 39 1.95 7.13 -29.61
N ALA A 40 2.65 8.07 -28.96
CA ALA A 40 4.01 8.42 -29.33
C ALA A 40 4.98 7.26 -29.11
N LEU A 41 4.84 6.53 -27.99
CA LEU A 41 5.66 5.35 -27.67
C LEU A 41 5.42 4.21 -28.68
N LEU A 42 4.16 3.92 -29.01
CA LEU A 42 3.82 2.87 -29.98
C LEU A 42 4.35 3.19 -31.39
N LYS A 43 4.35 4.47 -31.79
CA LYS A 43 4.93 4.93 -33.06
C LYS A 43 6.46 4.71 -33.14
N GLN A 44 7.15 4.70 -32.00
CA GLN A 44 8.60 4.40 -31.96
C GLN A 44 8.90 2.90 -32.14
N GLY A 45 7.87 2.04 -32.14
CA GLY A 45 8.01 0.59 -32.21
C GLY A 45 8.36 -0.03 -30.86
N LEU A 46 8.47 -1.37 -30.81
CA LEU A 46 8.97 -2.03 -29.61
C LEU A 46 10.44 -1.66 -29.40
N PRO A 47 10.85 -1.24 -28.19
CA PRO A 47 12.25 -1.01 -27.91
C PRO A 47 13.03 -2.28 -28.21
N LYS A 48 14.16 -2.15 -28.93
CA LYS A 48 15.01 -3.29 -29.29
C LYS A 48 15.36 -4.04 -28.01
N ALA A 49 15.05 -5.35 -27.97
CA ALA A 49 15.39 -6.19 -26.84
C ALA A 49 16.89 -6.01 -26.51
N LYS A 50 17.21 -5.62 -25.28
CA LYS A 50 18.61 -5.65 -24.83
C LYS A 50 19.08 -7.11 -24.90
N PRO A 51 20.29 -7.39 -25.44
CA PRO A 51 20.76 -8.75 -25.62
C PRO A 51 20.75 -9.55 -24.31
N ALA A 52 20.45 -10.85 -24.40
CA ALA A 52 20.26 -11.76 -23.27
C ALA A 52 21.47 -11.85 -22.31
N THR A 53 22.66 -11.43 -22.75
CA THR A 53 23.86 -11.31 -21.91
C THR A 53 23.75 -10.22 -20.82
N ALA A 54 22.83 -9.26 -20.98
CA ALA A 54 22.52 -8.27 -19.95
C ALA A 54 21.58 -8.80 -18.84
N ALA A 55 20.84 -9.89 -19.09
CA ALA A 55 19.94 -10.49 -18.12
C ALA A 55 20.71 -11.29 -17.04
N THR A 56 21.77 -12.01 -17.45
CA THR A 56 22.68 -12.71 -16.52
C THR A 56 23.60 -11.73 -15.77
N ALA A 57 24.01 -10.62 -16.40
CA ALA A 57 24.75 -9.56 -15.71
C ALA A 57 23.90 -8.82 -14.67
N ARG A 58 22.58 -8.67 -14.87
CA ARG A 58 21.66 -8.02 -13.91
C ARG A 58 21.46 -8.82 -12.62
N MET A 59 21.54 -10.15 -12.63
CA MET A 59 21.45 -10.94 -11.39
C MET A 59 22.68 -10.76 -10.49
N ALA A 60 23.85 -10.46 -11.07
CA ALA A 60 25.08 -10.13 -10.34
C ALA A 60 25.24 -8.62 -10.06
N ALA A 61 24.59 -7.74 -10.83
CA ALA A 61 24.68 -6.28 -10.72
C ALA A 61 23.54 -5.62 -9.89
N ALA A 62 22.65 -6.42 -9.27
CA ALA A 62 21.50 -5.92 -8.49
C ALA A 62 21.89 -5.09 -7.24
N ALA A 63 23.18 -4.94 -6.92
CA ALA A 63 23.64 -4.22 -5.73
C ALA A 63 24.00 -2.73 -5.97
N THR A 64 24.04 -2.25 -7.22
CA THR A 64 24.50 -0.87 -7.51
C THR A 64 23.32 0.01 -7.94
N PRO A 65 23.14 1.21 -7.36
CA PRO A 65 22.16 2.18 -7.84
C PRO A 65 22.39 2.51 -9.31
N GLY A 66 21.32 2.82 -10.05
CA GLY A 66 21.46 3.41 -11.37
C GLY A 66 22.24 4.73 -11.33
N GLY A 67 22.79 5.15 -12.46
CA GLY A 67 23.43 6.47 -12.57
C GLY A 67 22.44 7.62 -12.28
N ALA A 68 22.98 8.77 -11.88
CA ALA A 68 22.18 9.98 -11.69
C ALA A 68 21.42 10.35 -12.98
N THR A 69 20.15 10.68 -12.83
CA THR A 69 19.21 11.01 -13.91
C THR A 69 18.09 11.89 -13.37
N TYR A 70 17.06 12.11 -14.18
CA TYR A 70 15.77 12.63 -13.75
C TYR A 70 14.63 11.71 -14.22
N THR A 71 13.44 11.96 -13.67
CA THR A 71 12.15 11.39 -14.10
C THR A 71 11.04 12.47 -14.01
N TYR A 72 9.81 12.15 -14.42
CA TYR A 72 8.65 13.03 -14.27
C TYR A 72 7.75 12.58 -13.11
N LEU A 73 6.80 13.44 -12.73
CA LEU A 73 5.84 13.16 -11.67
C LEU A 73 4.41 13.04 -12.21
N ARG A 74 3.76 11.95 -11.82
CA ARG A 74 2.34 11.70 -12.03
C ARG A 74 1.55 12.15 -10.79
N CYS A 75 0.68 13.13 -10.97
CA CYS A 75 -0.16 13.70 -9.92
C CYS A 75 -1.59 13.20 -10.07
N TYR A 76 -1.94 12.15 -9.32
CA TYR A 76 -3.31 11.67 -9.30
C TYR A 76 -4.21 12.59 -8.49
N TYR A 77 -5.47 12.66 -8.89
CA TYR A 77 -6.54 13.35 -8.21
C TYR A 77 -7.85 12.57 -8.38
N ARG A 78 -8.82 12.83 -7.49
CA ARG A 78 -10.19 12.29 -7.66
C ARG A 78 -10.92 13.11 -8.71
N THR A 79 -11.58 12.44 -9.66
CA THR A 79 -12.35 13.13 -10.70
C THR A 79 -13.76 13.50 -10.25
N GLY A 80 -14.32 12.78 -9.28
CA GLY A 80 -15.63 13.04 -8.70
C GLY A 80 -15.56 13.52 -7.25
N ALA A 81 -16.58 14.24 -6.81
CA ALA A 81 -16.75 14.66 -5.41
C ALA A 81 -17.46 13.61 -4.55
N GLY A 82 -18.15 12.64 -5.15
CA GLY A 82 -18.90 11.61 -4.43
C GLY A 82 -18.01 10.52 -3.86
N ASN A 83 -18.19 10.17 -2.58
CA ASN A 83 -17.45 9.08 -1.92
C ASN A 83 -17.87 7.66 -2.36
N THR A 84 -18.93 7.54 -3.16
CA THR A 84 -19.39 6.29 -3.80
C THR A 84 -18.77 6.06 -5.18
N GLN A 85 -18.04 7.03 -5.72
CA GLN A 85 -17.37 6.95 -7.03
C GLN A 85 -15.88 7.23 -6.84
N PRO A 86 -15.06 6.21 -6.51
CA PRO A 86 -13.65 6.40 -6.16
C PRO A 86 -12.74 6.63 -7.37
N SER A 87 -13.29 7.12 -8.48
CA SER A 87 -12.59 7.34 -9.73
C SER A 87 -11.47 8.38 -9.58
N THR A 88 -10.34 8.08 -10.21
CA THR A 88 -9.18 8.96 -10.26
C THR A 88 -8.67 9.09 -11.68
N ASP A 89 -7.96 10.18 -11.89
CA ASP A 89 -7.17 10.44 -13.09
C ASP A 89 -5.87 11.13 -12.65
N TYR A 90 -4.95 11.37 -13.58
CA TYR A 90 -3.71 12.07 -13.29
C TYR A 90 -3.39 13.17 -14.30
N VAL A 91 -2.56 14.10 -13.85
CA VAL A 91 -1.85 15.05 -14.70
C VAL A 91 -0.36 14.91 -14.45
N TRP A 92 0.45 15.27 -15.44
CA TRP A 92 1.89 15.42 -15.24
C TRP A 92 2.18 16.71 -14.49
N ALA A 93 3.00 16.63 -13.45
CA ALA A 93 3.41 17.79 -12.68
C ALA A 93 4.13 18.81 -13.59
N LEU A 94 3.87 20.09 -13.33
CA LEU A 94 4.56 21.21 -13.95
C LEU A 94 5.45 21.89 -12.94
N ASP A 95 6.60 22.35 -13.40
CA ASP A 95 7.45 23.26 -12.65
C ASP A 95 6.75 24.62 -12.53
N PRO A 96 6.49 25.13 -11.31
CA PRO A 96 5.70 26.33 -11.11
C PRO A 96 6.40 27.60 -11.60
N SER A 97 7.72 27.58 -11.80
CA SER A 97 8.49 28.75 -12.22
C SER A 97 8.53 28.91 -13.74
N SER A 98 8.59 27.79 -14.47
CA SER A 98 8.75 27.76 -15.93
C SER A 98 7.49 27.36 -16.68
N GLY A 99 6.58 26.63 -16.02
CA GLY A 99 5.42 26.00 -16.66
C GLY A 99 5.76 24.77 -17.51
N ASP A 100 7.03 24.38 -17.61
CA ASP A 100 7.47 23.13 -18.24
C ASP A 100 7.18 21.93 -17.31
N TYR A 101 7.34 20.70 -17.81
CA TYR A 101 7.20 19.49 -17.00
C TYR A 101 8.21 19.48 -15.85
N TYR A 102 7.72 19.15 -14.65
CA TYR A 102 8.55 19.01 -13.46
C TYR A 102 9.52 17.82 -13.62
N ARG A 103 10.82 18.09 -13.54
CA ARG A 103 11.88 17.07 -13.62
C ARG A 103 12.43 16.78 -12.24
N LEU A 104 12.17 15.58 -11.74
CA LEU A 104 12.65 15.10 -10.45
C LEU A 104 14.03 14.47 -10.63
N ASN A 105 15.08 15.10 -10.10
CA ASN A 105 16.45 14.58 -10.11
C ASN A 105 16.65 13.48 -9.07
N GLY A 106 17.45 12.47 -9.40
CA GLY A 106 17.71 11.33 -8.53
C GLY A 106 18.27 10.12 -9.28
N HIS A 107 17.98 8.93 -8.78
CA HIS A 107 18.39 7.69 -9.44
C HIS A 107 17.38 6.56 -9.22
N TRP A 108 17.37 5.61 -10.16
CA TRP A 108 16.53 4.42 -10.10
C TRP A 108 17.26 3.26 -9.43
N TRP A 109 16.54 2.43 -8.68
CA TRP A 109 17.01 1.09 -8.33
C TRP A 109 15.86 0.09 -8.20
N SER A 110 16.13 -1.14 -8.65
CA SER A 110 15.24 -2.29 -8.56
C SER A 110 16.05 -3.55 -8.30
N SER A 111 15.48 -4.49 -7.54
CA SER A 111 16.09 -5.80 -7.28
C SER A 111 16.12 -6.74 -8.50
N GLY A 112 15.65 -6.29 -9.68
CA GLY A 112 15.87 -6.95 -10.97
C GLY A 112 14.95 -8.13 -11.29
N VAL A 113 14.11 -8.58 -10.36
CA VAL A 113 13.17 -9.71 -10.59
C VAL A 113 11.83 -9.23 -11.18
N PHE A 114 11.46 -7.96 -10.99
CA PHE A 114 10.19 -7.41 -11.46
C PHE A 114 10.30 -5.91 -11.79
N GLU A 115 10.07 -5.51 -13.04
CA GLU A 115 10.19 -4.10 -13.49
C GLU A 115 9.13 -3.16 -12.88
N TRP A 116 8.02 -3.71 -12.37
CA TRP A 116 7.03 -2.96 -11.59
C TRP A 116 7.50 -2.66 -10.15
N LYS A 117 8.59 -3.30 -9.69
CA LYS A 117 9.24 -3.02 -8.41
C LYS A 117 10.43 -2.07 -8.64
N ASN A 118 10.17 -0.84 -9.06
CA ASN A 118 11.21 0.18 -9.16
C ASN A 118 10.95 1.30 -8.16
N MET A 119 12.01 1.87 -7.60
CA MET A 119 11.93 2.99 -6.68
C MET A 119 12.87 4.09 -7.16
N PHE A 120 12.39 5.33 -7.14
CA PHE A 120 13.19 6.50 -7.50
C PHE A 120 13.67 7.20 -6.24
N TYR A 121 14.98 7.31 -6.05
CA TYR A 121 15.60 7.92 -4.88
C TYR A 121 15.96 9.36 -5.20
N SER A 122 15.49 10.30 -4.39
CA SER A 122 15.69 11.73 -4.60
C SER A 122 15.87 12.45 -3.26
N ASP A 123 16.58 13.58 -3.27
CA ASP A 123 16.71 14.45 -2.09
C ASP A 123 15.51 15.40 -1.92
N VAL A 124 14.53 15.36 -2.85
CA VAL A 124 13.30 16.15 -2.77
C VAL A 124 12.35 15.53 -1.73
N SER A 125 11.83 16.36 -0.82
CA SER A 125 10.90 15.92 0.22
C SER A 125 9.52 15.56 -0.34
N GLN A 126 8.81 14.64 0.31
CA GLN A 126 7.44 14.28 -0.08
C GLN A 126 6.49 15.49 -0.08
N ASP A 127 6.65 16.42 0.85
CA ASP A 127 5.86 17.66 0.90
C ASP A 127 6.09 18.54 -0.34
N ALA A 128 7.34 18.65 -0.81
CA ALA A 128 7.65 19.39 -2.03
C ALA A 128 7.05 18.71 -3.28
N LEU A 129 7.10 17.37 -3.36
CA LEU A 129 6.45 16.61 -4.43
C LEU A 129 4.93 16.83 -4.44
N ARG A 130 4.29 16.77 -3.27
CA ARG A 130 2.85 17.05 -3.11
C ARG A 130 2.52 18.50 -3.47
N ALA A 131 3.36 19.46 -3.09
CA ALA A 131 3.17 20.87 -3.42
C ALA A 131 3.26 21.12 -4.94
N ALA A 132 4.22 20.49 -5.63
CA ALA A 132 4.30 20.56 -7.10
C ALA A 132 3.03 20.02 -7.76
N CYS A 133 2.50 18.89 -7.27
CA CYS A 133 1.23 18.36 -7.74
C CYS A 133 0.05 19.28 -7.43
N GLN A 134 -0.06 19.83 -6.21
CA GLN A 134 -1.13 20.76 -5.85
C GLN A 134 -1.10 22.01 -6.73
N SER A 135 0.08 22.58 -6.97
CA SER A 135 0.25 23.72 -7.86
C SER A 135 -0.21 23.39 -9.28
N THR A 136 0.15 22.21 -9.79
CA THR A 136 -0.25 21.74 -11.11
C THR A 136 -1.77 21.59 -11.23
N LEU A 137 -2.41 20.95 -10.25
CA LEU A 137 -3.87 20.77 -10.24
C LEU A 137 -4.57 22.12 -10.22
N THR A 138 -4.12 23.04 -9.36
CA THR A 138 -4.66 24.40 -9.24
C THR A 138 -4.52 25.17 -10.56
N ALA A 139 -3.35 25.11 -11.20
CA ALA A 139 -3.12 25.75 -12.51
C ALA A 139 -4.00 25.19 -13.63
N LYS A 140 -4.46 23.94 -13.50
CA LYS A 140 -5.40 23.30 -14.41
C LYS A 140 -6.87 23.48 -14.03
N GLY A 141 -7.17 24.28 -13.00
CA GLY A 141 -8.53 24.51 -12.52
C GLY A 141 -9.13 23.32 -11.75
N ILE A 142 -8.31 22.35 -11.34
CA ILE A 142 -8.72 21.18 -10.58
C ILE A 142 -8.62 21.54 -9.09
N GLN A 143 -9.75 21.55 -8.39
CA GLN A 143 -9.85 21.98 -6.99
C GLN A 143 -9.53 20.87 -5.98
N GLN A 144 -9.40 19.63 -6.45
CA GLN A 144 -9.09 18.46 -5.62
C GLN A 144 -7.63 18.49 -5.15
N GLN A 145 -7.42 17.97 -3.95
CA GLN A 145 -6.07 17.72 -3.43
C GLN A 145 -5.41 16.54 -4.18
N PRO A 146 -4.06 16.50 -4.29
CA PRO A 146 -3.33 15.35 -4.77
C PRO A 146 -3.73 14.08 -4.01
N ALA A 147 -4.29 13.13 -4.75
CA ALA A 147 -4.64 11.80 -4.29
C ALA A 147 -3.38 10.99 -4.02
N MET A 148 -2.52 10.85 -5.04
CA MET A 148 -1.26 10.10 -4.99
C MET A 148 -0.22 10.77 -5.90
N VAL A 149 1.06 10.60 -5.59
CA VAL A 149 2.18 11.13 -6.37
C VAL A 149 3.16 10.01 -6.68
N PHE A 150 3.55 9.86 -7.94
CA PHE A 150 4.48 8.81 -8.38
C PHE A 150 5.52 9.34 -9.36
N ALA A 151 6.71 8.73 -9.35
CA ALA A 151 7.66 8.85 -10.45
C ALA A 151 7.20 8.02 -11.64
N ALA A 152 7.39 8.56 -12.84
CA ALA A 152 7.12 7.88 -14.10
C ALA A 152 7.84 8.60 -15.25
N ASP A 153 8.49 7.85 -16.14
CA ASP A 153 9.21 8.45 -17.28
C ASP A 153 8.25 8.81 -18.43
N ASN A 154 7.13 8.08 -18.55
CA ASN A 154 6.13 8.28 -19.60
C ASN A 154 4.75 7.68 -19.24
N ALA A 155 3.79 7.77 -20.17
CA ALA A 155 2.41 7.29 -19.95
C ALA A 155 2.28 5.78 -19.74
N MET A 156 3.26 4.97 -20.18
CA MET A 156 3.26 3.51 -20.01
C MET A 156 4.14 3.05 -18.84
N SER A 157 4.82 3.97 -18.14
CA SER A 157 5.48 3.67 -16.88
C SER A 157 4.46 3.32 -15.79
N TYR A 158 4.80 2.35 -14.95
CA TYR A 158 4.06 2.05 -13.72
C TYR A 158 4.08 3.25 -12.74
N ASN A 159 3.30 3.15 -11.67
CA ASN A 159 3.30 4.13 -10.59
C ASN A 159 4.47 3.83 -9.65
N TYR A 160 5.64 4.44 -9.86
CA TYR A 160 6.80 4.17 -9.02
C TYR A 160 6.85 5.06 -7.79
N THR A 161 7.16 4.46 -6.64
CA THR A 161 7.39 5.18 -5.38
C THR A 161 8.60 6.08 -5.51
N VAL A 162 8.47 7.33 -5.06
CA VAL A 162 9.61 8.23 -4.85
C VAL A 162 10.06 8.12 -3.40
N TRP A 163 11.27 7.66 -3.16
CA TRP A 163 11.92 7.67 -1.86
C TRP A 163 12.66 9.00 -1.65
N SER A 164 12.24 9.77 -0.64
CA SER A 164 12.99 10.94 -0.18
C SER A 164 14.14 10.48 0.72
N ASN A 165 15.38 10.72 0.28
CA ASN A 165 16.59 10.38 1.02
C ASN A 165 16.64 11.10 2.36
N ASP A 166 17.22 10.43 3.35
CA ASP A 166 17.45 11.03 4.66
C ASP A 166 18.68 11.95 4.59
N ALA A 167 18.61 13.09 5.26
CA ALA A 167 19.74 14.00 5.35
C ALA A 167 20.84 13.43 6.25
N ALA A 168 22.10 13.75 5.95
CA ALA A 168 23.22 13.37 6.80
C ALA A 168 23.07 13.97 8.22
N GLY A 169 23.32 13.17 9.26
CA GLY A 169 23.25 13.64 10.65
C GLY A 169 21.83 13.88 11.16
N GLN A 170 20.81 13.30 10.53
CA GLN A 170 19.45 13.37 11.04
C GLN A 170 19.37 12.82 12.47
N GLY A 171 18.77 13.59 13.37
CA GLY A 171 18.63 13.23 14.78
C GLY A 171 17.78 11.98 15.00
N PRO A 172 17.61 11.53 16.26
CA PRO A 172 17.06 10.21 16.54
C PRO A 172 15.53 10.13 16.39
N THR A 173 14.86 11.21 16.02
CA THR A 173 13.40 11.27 15.90
C THR A 173 12.89 10.43 14.74
N ILE A 174 11.72 9.81 14.91
CA ILE A 174 11.05 9.08 13.83
C ILE A 174 10.78 10.04 12.65
N ASN A 175 11.22 9.66 11.46
CA ASN A 175 11.19 10.50 10.26
C ASN A 175 10.33 9.95 9.11
N LYS A 176 9.87 8.69 9.21
CA LYS A 176 9.01 8.05 8.20
C LYS A 176 8.26 6.85 8.76
N ILE A 177 7.24 6.43 8.04
CA ILE A 177 6.50 5.20 8.26
C ILE A 177 6.81 4.21 7.14
N ILE A 178 7.09 2.95 7.51
CA ILE A 178 7.19 1.84 6.58
C ILE A 178 6.15 0.79 6.92
N ALA A 179 5.24 0.51 5.99
CA ALA A 179 4.12 -0.38 6.21
C ALA A 179 4.34 -1.76 5.58
N PHE A 180 4.09 -2.81 6.36
CA PHE A 180 4.03 -4.20 5.94
C PHE A 180 2.64 -4.75 6.20
N GLY A 181 2.18 -5.69 5.38
CA GLY A 181 0.85 -6.26 5.56
C GLY A 181 0.21 -6.74 4.28
N ASP A 182 -1.11 -6.66 4.26
CA ASP A 182 -1.95 -7.14 3.18
C ASP A 182 -2.85 -6.05 2.57
N SER A 183 -4.02 -6.43 2.04
CA SER A 183 -4.98 -5.55 1.38
C SER A 183 -5.54 -4.44 2.29
N LEU A 184 -5.51 -4.61 3.63
CA LEU A 184 -5.94 -3.55 4.55
C LEU A 184 -4.95 -2.39 4.64
N SER A 185 -3.73 -2.57 4.09
CA SER A 185 -2.69 -1.56 4.10
C SER A 185 -2.10 -1.26 2.71
N ASP A 186 -2.23 -2.16 1.73
CA ASP A 186 -1.71 -1.95 0.37
C ASP A 186 -2.36 -0.72 -0.30
N ASN A 187 -1.51 0.14 -0.87
CA ASN A 187 -1.94 1.34 -1.58
C ASN A 187 -1.49 1.38 -3.04
N GLN A 188 -0.74 0.41 -3.57
CA GLN A 188 -0.35 0.33 -4.99
C GLN A 188 0.31 -1.00 -5.42
N ASN A 189 0.85 -1.82 -4.52
CA ASN A 189 1.78 -2.87 -4.88
C ASN A 189 1.12 -3.97 -5.72
N VAL A 190 -0.04 -4.49 -5.30
CA VAL A 190 -0.76 -5.46 -6.13
C VAL A 190 -1.35 -4.82 -7.39
N TYR A 191 -1.66 -3.53 -7.35
CA TYR A 191 -2.16 -2.77 -8.50
C TYR A 191 -1.11 -2.64 -9.59
N ASN A 192 0.12 -2.27 -9.26
CA ASN A 192 1.24 -2.31 -10.20
C ASN A 192 1.55 -3.74 -10.64
N ALA A 193 1.59 -4.72 -9.73
CA ALA A 193 1.86 -6.12 -10.09
C ALA A 193 0.83 -6.70 -11.06
N SER A 194 -0.39 -6.15 -11.06
CA SER A 194 -1.51 -6.57 -11.91
C SER A 194 -1.69 -5.75 -13.18
N GLN A 195 -0.72 -4.90 -13.54
CA GLN A 195 -0.86 -3.98 -14.68
C GLN A 195 -2.13 -3.11 -14.56
N TRP A 196 -2.40 -2.63 -13.35
CA TRP A 196 -3.52 -1.74 -13.01
C TRP A 196 -4.92 -2.36 -13.15
N THR A 197 -5.02 -3.69 -13.06
CA THR A 197 -6.30 -4.42 -13.18
C THR A 197 -6.92 -4.82 -11.85
N LEU A 198 -6.13 -4.89 -10.77
CA LEU A 198 -6.56 -5.38 -9.47
C LEU A 198 -6.11 -4.45 -8.32
N PRO A 199 -7.04 -3.90 -7.51
CA PRO A 199 -8.49 -3.91 -7.73
C PRO A 199 -8.90 -3.00 -8.90
N ASN A 200 -10.08 -3.24 -9.45
CA ASN A 200 -10.60 -2.51 -10.60
C ASN A 200 -10.82 -1.02 -10.26
N ARG A 201 -10.09 -0.12 -10.92
CA ARG A 201 -10.11 1.32 -10.64
C ARG A 201 -11.46 2.03 -10.83
N ASN A 202 -12.43 1.38 -11.49
CA ASN A 202 -13.77 1.95 -11.64
C ASN A 202 -14.63 1.78 -10.37
N SER A 203 -14.19 0.94 -9.44
CA SER A 203 -14.96 0.60 -8.24
C SER A 203 -14.11 0.61 -6.96
N TRP A 204 -12.80 0.65 -7.06
CA TRP A 204 -11.89 0.83 -5.93
C TRP A 204 -10.98 2.02 -6.19
N TYR A 205 -10.61 2.72 -5.13
CA TYR A 205 -9.73 3.88 -5.21
C TYR A 205 -8.34 3.44 -5.61
N ILE A 206 -7.84 3.93 -6.75
CA ILE A 206 -6.56 3.59 -7.39
C ILE A 206 -5.65 2.63 -6.59
N GLY A 207 -5.86 1.31 -6.74
CA GLY A 207 -5.00 0.29 -6.15
C GLY A 207 -5.23 -0.06 -4.68
N HIS A 208 -6.13 0.62 -3.99
CA HIS A 208 -6.51 0.37 -2.60
C HIS A 208 -7.73 -0.54 -2.54
N PHE A 209 -7.79 -1.46 -1.58
CA PHE A 209 -9.00 -2.26 -1.34
C PHE A 209 -10.01 -1.47 -0.51
N SER A 210 -10.36 -0.26 -0.96
CA SER A 210 -11.37 0.61 -0.36
C SER A 210 -11.88 1.63 -1.38
N ASN A 211 -12.84 2.48 -1.00
CA ASN A 211 -13.26 3.66 -1.78
C ASN A 211 -12.36 4.89 -1.56
N GLY A 212 -11.26 4.74 -0.83
CA GLY A 212 -10.29 5.80 -0.56
C GLY A 212 -9.03 5.33 0.12
N GLN A 213 -8.40 6.25 0.86
CA GLN A 213 -7.18 5.98 1.59
C GLN A 213 -7.40 4.90 2.66
N VAL A 214 -6.33 4.14 2.92
CA VAL A 214 -6.28 3.15 4.00
C VAL A 214 -5.73 3.78 5.28
N TRP A 215 -5.91 3.07 6.40
CA TRP A 215 -5.64 3.59 7.75
C TRP A 215 -4.21 4.12 7.93
N VAL A 216 -3.22 3.49 7.28
CA VAL A 216 -1.81 3.85 7.44
C VAL A 216 -1.46 5.16 6.72
N GLU A 217 -2.22 5.54 5.69
CA GLU A 217 -2.11 6.86 5.07
C GLU A 217 -2.71 7.95 5.97
N TYR A 218 -3.84 7.67 6.61
CA TYR A 218 -4.41 8.57 7.61
C TYR A 218 -3.51 8.72 8.83
N LEU A 219 -2.88 7.63 9.29
CA LEU A 219 -1.85 7.67 10.33
C LEU A 219 -0.68 8.57 9.90
N ALA A 220 -0.16 8.36 8.69
CA ALA A 220 0.94 9.15 8.14
C ALA A 220 0.59 10.65 8.07
N SER A 221 -0.62 10.97 7.62
CA SER A 221 -1.14 12.34 7.59
C SER A 221 -1.23 12.95 8.99
N ARG A 222 -1.81 12.23 9.96
CA ARG A 222 -1.94 12.66 11.35
C ARG A 222 -0.59 12.90 12.03
N LEU A 223 0.41 12.06 11.73
CA LEU A 223 1.77 12.18 12.26
C LEU A 223 2.66 13.12 11.44
N LYS A 224 2.20 13.60 10.28
CA LYS A 224 2.96 14.39 9.31
C LYS A 224 4.28 13.71 8.93
N LEU A 225 4.20 12.41 8.63
CA LEU A 225 5.33 11.58 8.22
C LEU A 225 5.13 11.05 6.80
N PRO A 226 6.20 10.93 5.99
CA PRO A 226 6.13 10.23 4.74
C PRO A 226 5.85 8.74 4.97
N LEU A 227 5.05 8.14 4.09
CA LEU A 227 4.70 6.71 4.11
C LEU A 227 5.33 6.00 2.92
N TYR A 228 6.01 4.89 3.20
CA TYR A 228 6.46 3.94 2.18
C TYR A 228 5.85 2.57 2.44
N ASN A 229 5.29 1.95 1.41
CA ASN A 229 4.42 0.81 1.60
C ASN A 229 4.95 -0.45 0.91
N TRP A 230 5.14 -1.50 1.70
CA TRP A 230 5.49 -2.84 1.26
C TRP A 230 4.36 -3.85 1.42
N ALA A 231 3.20 -3.45 1.97
CA ALA A 231 2.02 -4.30 2.04
C ALA A 231 1.53 -4.69 0.64
N ILE A 232 1.06 -5.92 0.47
CA ILE A 232 0.60 -6.45 -0.83
C ILE A 232 -0.78 -7.07 -0.65
N GLY A 233 -1.75 -6.65 -1.46
CA GLY A 233 -3.09 -7.23 -1.48
C GLY A 233 -3.08 -8.75 -1.58
N GLY A 234 -3.77 -9.42 -0.66
CA GLY A 234 -3.80 -10.88 -0.56
C GLY A 234 -2.57 -11.51 0.10
N ALA A 235 -1.59 -10.74 0.57
CA ALA A 235 -0.45 -11.31 1.28
C ALA A 235 -0.88 -12.01 2.58
N GLY A 236 -0.16 -13.07 2.89
CA GLY A 236 -0.19 -13.73 4.18
C GLY A 236 1.23 -14.05 4.62
N VAL A 237 1.40 -14.83 5.67
CA VAL A 237 2.74 -15.36 6.01
C VAL A 237 3.08 -16.60 5.18
N SER A 238 2.06 -17.32 4.73
CA SER A 238 2.17 -18.60 4.02
C SER A 238 2.07 -18.51 2.49
N THR A 239 1.96 -17.29 1.93
CA THR A 239 1.59 -17.06 0.53
C THR A 239 2.69 -17.26 -0.50
N GLN A 240 3.92 -17.60 -0.11
CA GLN A 240 5.03 -17.85 -1.05
C GLN A 240 4.65 -18.85 -2.16
N LYS A 241 3.80 -19.82 -1.86
CA LYS A 241 3.32 -20.84 -2.81
C LYS A 241 2.29 -20.32 -3.82
N LEU A 242 1.81 -19.08 -3.67
CA LEU A 242 0.71 -18.49 -4.45
C LEU A 242 1.16 -17.34 -5.37
N VAL A 243 2.47 -17.20 -5.62
CA VAL A 243 3.07 -16.11 -6.44
C VAL A 243 2.95 -14.71 -5.79
N ILE A 244 2.14 -14.55 -4.75
CA ILE A 244 2.01 -13.33 -3.94
C ILE A 244 3.06 -13.35 -2.81
N PRO A 245 4.04 -12.41 -2.78
CA PRO A 245 5.04 -12.36 -1.72
C PRO A 245 4.39 -12.17 -0.35
N GLY A 246 4.72 -13.05 0.60
CA GLY A 246 4.26 -12.92 1.98
C GLY A 246 5.05 -11.88 2.76
N VAL A 247 4.64 -11.61 4.00
CA VAL A 247 5.26 -10.55 4.83
C VAL A 247 6.77 -10.75 5.06
N VAL A 248 7.24 -12.00 5.13
CA VAL A 248 8.68 -12.30 5.23
C VAL A 248 9.44 -11.79 3.98
N GLN A 249 8.87 -11.98 2.78
CA GLN A 249 9.43 -11.47 1.53
C GLN A 249 9.34 -9.95 1.45
N GLN A 250 8.27 -9.36 2.00
CA GLN A 250 8.15 -7.89 2.05
C GLN A 250 9.30 -7.30 2.87
N VAL A 251 9.62 -7.87 4.03
CA VAL A 251 10.76 -7.46 4.87
C VAL A 251 12.09 -7.69 4.14
N GLN A 252 12.29 -8.84 3.51
CA GLN A 252 13.51 -9.11 2.72
C GLN A 252 13.67 -8.11 1.57
N SER A 253 12.58 -7.79 0.88
CA SER A 253 12.58 -6.80 -0.19
C SER A 253 12.96 -5.42 0.37
N TRP A 254 12.33 -4.98 1.46
CA TRP A 254 12.67 -3.71 2.12
C TRP A 254 14.17 -3.65 2.44
N GLN A 255 14.75 -4.70 3.04
CA GLN A 255 16.19 -4.73 3.36
C GLN A 255 17.06 -4.44 2.13
N GLN A 256 16.71 -4.97 0.96
CA GLN A 256 17.46 -4.74 -0.28
C GLN A 256 17.33 -3.28 -0.77
N TYR A 257 16.12 -2.71 -0.79
CA TYR A 257 15.92 -1.30 -1.20
C TYR A 257 16.65 -0.34 -0.26
N MET A 258 16.70 -0.64 1.03
CA MET A 258 17.31 0.24 2.01
C MET A 258 18.84 0.26 1.96
N GLN A 259 19.49 -0.74 1.35
CA GLN A 259 20.92 -0.68 1.08
C GLN A 259 21.30 0.46 0.11
N GLN A 260 20.32 0.94 -0.65
CA GLN A 260 20.51 2.00 -1.65
C GLN A 260 20.08 3.37 -1.13
N ALA A 261 19.47 3.44 0.06
CA ALA A 261 18.99 4.67 0.67
C ALA A 261 20.13 5.34 1.46
N PRO A 262 20.67 6.49 1.03
CA PRO A 262 21.71 7.19 1.76
C PRO A 262 21.22 7.61 3.14
N ASN A 263 22.10 7.50 4.14
CA ASN A 263 21.87 7.90 5.53
C ASN A 263 20.67 7.23 6.23
N TYR A 264 20.10 6.18 5.63
CA TYR A 264 18.92 5.53 6.18
C TYR A 264 19.23 4.84 7.51
N ASN A 265 18.40 5.14 8.51
CA ASN A 265 18.49 4.53 9.83
C ASN A 265 17.17 3.80 10.19
N PRO A 266 17.16 2.46 10.24
CA PRO A 266 16.00 1.70 10.67
C PRO A 266 15.50 2.06 12.09
N ALA A 267 16.38 2.54 12.97
CA ALA A 267 16.00 2.92 14.33
C ALA A 267 15.18 4.22 14.39
N THR A 268 15.20 5.05 13.34
CA THR A 268 14.38 6.29 13.22
C THR A 268 13.18 6.10 12.30
N THR A 269 12.78 4.86 12.04
CA THR A 269 11.60 4.52 11.25
C THR A 269 10.52 3.93 12.15
N LEU A 270 9.26 4.32 11.92
CA LEU A 270 8.09 3.63 12.47
C LEU A 270 7.65 2.53 11.49
N PHE A 271 7.86 1.28 11.86
CA PHE A 271 7.36 0.15 11.09
C PHE A 271 5.96 -0.20 11.54
N THR A 272 5.05 -0.46 10.59
CA THR A 272 3.74 -1.03 10.90
C THR A 272 3.61 -2.41 10.29
N MET A 273 2.97 -3.34 11.00
CA MET A 273 2.66 -4.66 10.45
C MET A 273 1.24 -5.08 10.82
N TRP A 274 0.40 -5.26 9.80
CA TRP A 274 -0.95 -5.81 9.94
C TRP A 274 -1.15 -6.92 8.91
N ILE A 275 -1.17 -8.17 9.37
CA ILE A 275 -1.12 -9.37 8.53
C ILE A 275 -1.88 -10.52 9.19
N GLY A 276 -2.24 -11.55 8.43
CA GLY A 276 -2.80 -12.80 8.94
C GLY A 276 -4.28 -13.00 8.58
N GLY A 277 -5.00 -11.93 8.22
CA GLY A 277 -6.40 -12.02 7.80
C GLY A 277 -6.58 -12.96 6.61
N ASN A 278 -5.74 -12.84 5.57
CA ASN A 278 -5.77 -13.75 4.43
C ASN A 278 -5.41 -15.20 4.78
N ASP A 279 -4.46 -15.41 5.69
CA ASP A 279 -4.06 -16.76 6.12
C ASP A 279 -5.24 -17.51 6.76
N LEU A 280 -5.99 -16.83 7.63
CA LEU A 280 -7.13 -17.42 8.35
C LEU A 280 -8.38 -17.52 7.45
N VAL A 281 -8.68 -16.50 6.65
CA VAL A 281 -9.92 -16.43 5.85
C VAL A 281 -9.81 -17.20 4.52
N ASN A 282 -8.66 -17.11 3.84
CA ASN A 282 -8.52 -17.51 2.44
C ASN A 282 -7.64 -18.76 2.25
N TYR A 283 -6.65 -18.98 3.12
CA TYR A 283 -5.60 -20.00 2.92
C TYR A 283 -5.71 -21.23 3.82
N GLY A 284 -6.65 -21.24 4.78
CA GLY A 284 -6.83 -22.38 5.70
C GLY A 284 -5.60 -22.62 6.58
N SER A 285 -4.87 -21.54 6.89
CA SER A 285 -3.75 -21.60 7.83
C SER A 285 -4.25 -21.70 9.27
N THR A 286 -3.35 -21.97 10.20
CA THR A 286 -3.65 -21.96 11.64
C THR A 286 -3.01 -20.73 12.29
N PRO A 287 -3.58 -20.21 13.39
CA PRO A 287 -2.97 -19.11 14.13
C PRO A 287 -1.49 -19.33 14.46
N ASP A 288 -1.08 -20.55 14.83
CA ASP A 288 0.32 -20.88 15.10
C ASP A 288 1.25 -20.66 13.90
N LYS A 289 0.81 -21.08 12.70
CA LYS A 289 1.60 -20.87 11.48
C LYS A 289 1.70 -19.39 11.16
N VAL A 290 0.60 -18.63 11.36
CA VAL A 290 0.59 -17.18 11.16
C VAL A 290 1.58 -16.50 12.10
N ILE A 291 1.52 -16.82 13.39
CA ILE A 291 2.40 -16.26 14.42
C ILE A 291 3.87 -16.63 14.18
N ALA A 292 4.17 -17.87 13.78
CA ALA A 292 5.55 -18.27 13.47
C ALA A 292 6.11 -17.48 12.27
N GLY A 293 5.33 -17.29 11.21
CA GLY A 293 5.75 -16.50 10.06
C GLY A 293 5.90 -15.00 10.38
N GLN A 294 5.01 -14.47 11.23
CA GLN A 294 5.11 -13.09 11.70
C GLN A 294 6.31 -12.88 12.63
N GLN A 295 6.61 -13.84 13.51
CA GLN A 295 7.81 -13.84 14.33
C GLN A 295 9.06 -13.78 13.46
N GLN A 296 9.15 -14.61 12.41
CA GLN A 296 10.28 -14.58 11.49
C GLN A 296 10.46 -13.19 10.83
N ALA A 297 9.38 -12.59 10.34
CA ALA A 297 9.42 -11.28 9.72
C ALA A 297 9.86 -10.18 10.71
N LEU A 298 9.33 -10.20 11.94
CA LEU A 298 9.66 -9.25 12.99
C LEU A 298 11.11 -9.41 13.47
N SER A 299 11.58 -10.64 13.67
CA SER A 299 12.99 -10.91 14.03
C SER A 299 13.94 -10.43 12.93
N ASN A 300 13.59 -10.57 11.65
CA ASN A 300 14.38 -10.04 10.54
C ASN A 300 14.43 -8.50 10.55
N LEU A 301 13.31 -7.82 10.82
CA LEU A 301 13.26 -6.36 10.97
C LEU A 301 14.13 -5.89 12.14
N LEU A 302 13.94 -6.49 13.32
CA LEU A 302 14.66 -6.14 14.54
C LEU A 302 16.17 -6.40 14.40
N GLY A 303 16.55 -7.52 13.78
CA GLY A 303 17.94 -7.86 13.45
C GLY A 303 18.59 -6.89 12.45
N ALA A 304 17.80 -6.28 11.57
CA ALA A 304 18.23 -5.21 10.67
C ALA A 304 18.25 -3.81 11.33
N GLY A 305 18.03 -3.71 12.63
CA GLY A 305 18.12 -2.44 13.37
C GLY A 305 16.80 -1.71 13.59
N ALA A 306 15.65 -2.26 13.19
CA ALA A 306 14.35 -1.66 13.50
C ALA A 306 14.14 -1.55 15.02
N ARG A 307 13.60 -0.42 15.49
CA ARG A 307 13.36 -0.20 16.93
C ARG A 307 11.96 0.29 17.28
N ASN A 308 11.19 0.81 16.33
CA ASN A 308 9.83 1.30 16.58
C ASN A 308 8.86 0.51 15.70
N ILE A 309 8.06 -0.35 16.30
CA ILE A 309 7.15 -1.24 15.60
C ILE A 309 5.74 -1.07 16.18
N LEU A 310 4.76 -0.89 15.30
CA LEU A 310 3.35 -0.97 15.60
C LEU A 310 2.76 -2.22 14.96
N LEU A 311 2.14 -3.06 15.77
CA LEU A 311 1.35 -4.22 15.36
C LEU A 311 -0.13 -3.91 15.56
N LEU A 312 -0.98 -4.48 14.71
CA LEU A 312 -2.43 -4.41 14.87
C LEU A 312 -2.98 -5.82 15.09
N LYS A 313 -3.84 -5.98 16.08
CA LYS A 313 -4.72 -7.15 16.19
C LYS A 313 -5.56 -7.28 14.92
N LEU A 314 -6.02 -8.47 14.58
CA LEU A 314 -7.04 -8.66 13.55
C LEU A 314 -8.42 -8.29 14.11
N PRO A 315 -9.26 -7.59 13.34
CA PRO A 315 -10.65 -7.39 13.72
C PRO A 315 -11.39 -8.72 13.64
N ASP A 316 -12.60 -8.79 14.22
CA ASP A 316 -13.46 -9.95 14.02
C ASP A 316 -13.96 -10.02 12.56
N VAL A 317 -13.13 -10.56 11.69
CA VAL A 317 -13.40 -10.65 10.24
C VAL A 317 -14.62 -11.51 9.95
N SER A 318 -15.05 -12.39 10.88
CA SER A 318 -16.26 -13.20 10.73
C SER A 318 -17.54 -12.34 10.63
N ARG A 319 -17.47 -11.07 11.04
CA ARG A 319 -18.55 -10.10 10.95
C ARG A 319 -18.61 -9.36 9.61
N ALA A 320 -17.67 -9.61 8.69
CA ALA A 320 -17.70 -9.03 7.36
C ALA A 320 -18.82 -9.63 6.51
N PRO A 321 -19.41 -8.88 5.55
CA PRO A 321 -20.57 -9.35 4.76
C PRO A 321 -20.34 -10.68 4.02
N VAL A 322 -19.11 -11.02 3.63
CA VAL A 322 -18.78 -12.28 2.95
C VAL A 322 -19.19 -13.52 3.77
N PHE A 323 -19.22 -13.43 5.10
CA PHE A 323 -19.61 -14.54 5.97
C PHE A 323 -21.12 -14.82 5.98
N GLN A 324 -21.94 -13.99 5.34
CA GLN A 324 -23.33 -14.35 5.02
C GLN A 324 -23.41 -15.39 3.90
N LEU A 325 -22.32 -15.57 3.14
CA LEU A 325 -22.21 -16.53 2.04
C LEU A 325 -21.38 -17.78 2.42
N ARG A 326 -20.96 -17.88 3.68
CA ARG A 326 -20.04 -18.92 4.18
C ARG A 326 -20.54 -19.53 5.47
N ASN A 327 -20.12 -20.75 5.75
CA ASN A 327 -20.51 -21.51 6.94
C ASN A 327 -19.39 -21.67 7.97
N ASP A 328 -18.23 -21.06 7.73
CA ASP A 328 -17.01 -21.19 8.56
C ASP A 328 -16.77 -19.99 9.50
N GLY A 329 -17.72 -19.06 9.62
CA GLY A 329 -17.57 -17.83 10.40
C GLY A 329 -17.19 -18.06 11.87
N ALA A 330 -17.81 -19.03 12.55
CA ALA A 330 -17.50 -19.36 13.94
C ALA A 330 -16.06 -19.88 14.12
N THR A 331 -15.59 -20.70 13.18
CA THR A 331 -14.21 -21.20 13.16
C THR A 331 -13.23 -20.06 12.97
N VAL A 332 -13.50 -19.15 12.02
CA VAL A 332 -12.64 -17.99 11.77
C VAL A 332 -12.62 -17.04 12.97
N ALA A 333 -13.77 -16.78 13.61
CA ALA A 333 -13.85 -15.94 14.82
C ALA A 333 -12.96 -16.50 15.96
N ALA A 334 -13.02 -17.81 16.21
CA ALA A 334 -12.18 -18.46 17.21
C ALA A 334 -10.68 -18.37 16.86
N GLN A 335 -10.33 -18.57 15.58
CA GLN A 335 -8.95 -18.44 15.11
C GLN A 335 -8.41 -17.01 15.23
N VAL A 336 -9.23 -15.98 14.97
CA VAL A 336 -8.86 -14.58 15.15
C VAL A 336 -8.56 -14.27 16.61
N GLN A 337 -9.39 -14.75 17.53
CA GLN A 337 -9.17 -14.54 18.97
C GLN A 337 -7.89 -15.22 19.45
N ASP A 338 -7.65 -16.46 19.05
CA ASP A 338 -6.42 -17.20 19.34
C ASP A 338 -5.18 -16.50 18.77
N TYR A 339 -5.24 -16.06 17.50
CA TYR A 339 -4.19 -15.26 16.88
C TYR A 339 -3.90 -13.98 17.66
N ASN A 340 -4.93 -13.21 18.04
CA ASN A 340 -4.77 -11.94 18.74
C ASN A 340 -4.11 -12.11 20.12
N GLN A 341 -4.45 -13.17 20.86
CA GLN A 341 -3.79 -13.50 22.13
C GLN A 341 -2.31 -13.86 21.92
N LYS A 342 -2.02 -14.67 20.91
CA LYS A 342 -0.64 -15.04 20.56
C LYS A 342 0.18 -13.86 20.05
N LEU A 343 -0.44 -12.89 19.36
CA LEU A 343 0.22 -11.67 18.91
C LEU A 343 0.70 -10.82 20.11
N ASP A 344 -0.14 -10.68 21.15
CA ASP A 344 0.24 -9.96 22.37
C ASP A 344 1.44 -10.64 23.06
N ALA A 345 1.43 -11.97 23.15
CA ALA A 345 2.53 -12.75 23.71
C ALA A 345 3.83 -12.62 22.88
N LEU A 346 3.73 -12.71 21.55
CA LEU A 346 4.86 -12.54 20.64
C LEU A 346 5.48 -11.13 20.79
N ALA A 347 4.64 -10.09 20.81
CA ALA A 347 5.10 -8.72 20.98
C ALA A 347 5.84 -8.53 22.31
N ALA A 348 5.32 -9.09 23.41
CA ALA A 348 5.97 -9.05 24.72
C ALA A 348 7.34 -9.74 24.71
N SER A 349 7.43 -10.94 24.13
CA SER A 349 8.68 -11.69 24.00
C SER A 349 9.73 -10.91 23.20
N LEU A 350 9.34 -10.31 22.07
CA LEU A 350 10.27 -9.56 21.22
C LEU A 350 10.73 -8.25 21.86
N ARG A 351 9.85 -7.56 22.62
CA ARG A 351 10.25 -6.38 23.41
C ARG A 351 11.37 -6.74 24.40
N GLN A 352 11.18 -7.83 25.15
CA GLN A 352 12.16 -8.29 26.13
C GLN A 352 13.47 -8.71 25.46
N GLN A 353 13.40 -9.45 24.35
CA GLN A 353 14.57 -9.98 23.67
C GLN A 353 15.43 -8.90 23.00
N TYR A 354 14.81 -7.89 22.38
CA TYR A 354 15.53 -6.90 21.57
C TYR A 354 15.65 -5.51 22.20
N GLY A 355 14.99 -5.26 23.34
CA GLY A 355 14.91 -3.94 23.95
C GLY A 355 14.27 -2.90 23.01
N ALA A 356 13.37 -3.35 22.13
CA ALA A 356 12.74 -2.52 21.11
C ALA A 356 11.37 -2.00 21.58
N ASN A 357 10.93 -0.89 20.99
CA ASN A 357 9.59 -0.38 21.22
C ASN A 357 8.59 -1.05 20.27
N ILE A 358 7.82 -2.01 20.79
CA ILE A 358 6.81 -2.74 20.01
C ILE A 358 5.44 -2.52 20.66
N GLN A 359 4.60 -1.74 19.99
CA GLN A 359 3.25 -1.44 20.43
C GLN A 359 2.24 -2.34 19.70
N VAL A 360 1.17 -2.74 20.40
CA VAL A 360 0.06 -3.50 19.80
C VAL A 360 -1.20 -2.67 19.95
N PHE A 361 -1.81 -2.28 18.84
CA PHE A 361 -3.10 -1.59 18.84
C PHE A 361 -4.25 -2.60 18.75
N ASP A 362 -5.24 -2.43 19.62
CA ASP A 362 -6.41 -3.30 19.69
C ASP A 362 -7.48 -2.91 18.65
N SER A 363 -7.19 -3.23 17.39
CA SER A 363 -8.15 -3.00 16.31
C SER A 363 -9.40 -3.89 16.45
N TYR A 364 -9.30 -5.03 17.14
CA TYR A 364 -10.43 -5.92 17.43
C TYR A 364 -11.49 -5.20 18.27
N ALA A 365 -11.06 -4.55 19.36
CA ALA A 365 -11.94 -3.75 20.20
C ALA A 365 -12.56 -2.56 19.43
N LEU A 366 -11.76 -1.84 18.64
CA LEU A 366 -12.26 -0.70 17.86
C LEU A 366 -13.33 -1.12 16.84
N PHE A 367 -13.06 -2.15 16.02
CA PHE A 367 -14.04 -2.63 15.04
C PHE A 367 -15.28 -3.20 15.72
N GLY A 368 -15.12 -3.88 16.86
CA GLY A 368 -16.23 -4.33 17.69
C GLY A 368 -17.13 -3.17 18.11
N ASP A 369 -16.55 -2.07 18.59
CA ASP A 369 -17.28 -0.87 19.00
C ASP A 369 -17.93 -0.16 17.81
N VAL A 370 -17.25 -0.05 16.66
CA VAL A 370 -17.83 0.53 15.44
C VAL A 370 -19.06 -0.25 14.98
N LEU A 371 -19.00 -1.58 15.01
CA LEU A 371 -20.11 -2.43 14.55
C LEU A 371 -21.27 -2.47 15.56
N ASN A 372 -21.00 -2.35 16.86
CA ASN A 372 -22.01 -2.43 17.92
C ASN A 372 -22.63 -1.08 18.27
N ASN A 373 -21.88 0.01 18.12
CA ASN A 373 -22.29 1.37 18.45
C ASN A 373 -22.10 2.33 17.24
N PRO A 374 -22.66 2.01 16.05
CA PRO A 374 -22.30 2.69 14.81
C PRO A 374 -22.67 4.18 14.79
N ALA A 375 -23.69 4.60 15.55
CA ALA A 375 -24.08 5.99 15.69
C ALA A 375 -22.97 6.88 16.30
N LYS A 376 -22.14 6.33 17.22
CA LYS A 376 -20.96 7.03 17.78
C LYS A 376 -19.96 7.41 16.70
N TYR A 377 -19.95 6.66 15.60
CA TYR A 377 -19.01 6.77 14.49
C TYR A 377 -19.63 7.35 13.23
N GLN A 378 -20.88 7.83 13.30
CA GLN A 378 -21.65 8.35 12.16
C GLN A 378 -21.80 7.32 11.03
N VAL A 379 -21.86 6.04 11.39
CA VAL A 379 -22.10 4.93 10.46
C VAL A 379 -23.53 4.42 10.66
N GLY A 380 -24.19 4.01 9.57
CA GLY A 380 -25.57 3.50 9.59
C GLY A 380 -25.69 2.02 9.21
N ASN A 381 -24.80 1.51 8.34
CA ASN A 381 -24.84 0.13 7.86
C ASN A 381 -23.57 -0.63 8.26
N THR A 382 -23.74 -1.63 9.13
CA THR A 382 -22.66 -2.47 9.68
C THR A 382 -22.69 -3.90 9.15
N THR A 383 -23.68 -4.26 8.32
CA THR A 383 -23.94 -5.65 7.93
C THR A 383 -23.84 -5.89 6.42
N GLN A 384 -24.02 -4.85 5.60
CA GLN A 384 -23.91 -4.93 4.14
C GLN A 384 -22.67 -4.20 3.66
N SER A 385 -22.16 -4.64 2.50
CA SER A 385 -21.21 -3.88 1.70
C SER A 385 -21.91 -2.74 0.95
N CYS A 386 -21.25 -1.60 0.78
CA CYS A 386 -21.75 -0.52 -0.08
C CYS A 386 -21.83 -0.97 -1.55
N LEU A 387 -20.80 -1.67 -2.07
CA LEU A 387 -20.84 -2.28 -3.39
C LEU A 387 -21.86 -3.43 -3.44
N ASN A 388 -22.58 -3.55 -4.54
CA ASN A 388 -23.58 -4.58 -4.77
C ASN A 388 -22.94 -5.91 -5.21
N ILE A 389 -22.20 -6.53 -4.28
CA ILE A 389 -21.54 -7.82 -4.48
C ILE A 389 -22.28 -8.85 -3.62
N ASN A 390 -22.75 -9.93 -4.25
CA ASN A 390 -23.53 -10.98 -3.58
C ASN A 390 -22.93 -12.38 -3.85
N THR A 391 -21.63 -12.45 -4.12
CA THR A 391 -20.89 -13.69 -4.40
C THR A 391 -19.54 -13.70 -3.66
N ASP A 392 -19.09 -14.87 -3.19
CA ASP A 392 -17.74 -15.06 -2.65
C ASP A 392 -16.78 -15.44 -3.78
N SER A 393 -16.27 -14.43 -4.50
CA SER A 393 -15.31 -14.62 -5.59
C SER A 393 -14.28 -13.50 -5.67
N SER A 394 -13.00 -13.88 -5.79
CA SER A 394 -11.90 -12.96 -6.06
C SER A 394 -12.02 -12.24 -7.42
N LEU A 395 -12.77 -12.81 -8.38
CA LEU A 395 -13.01 -12.15 -9.67
C LEU A 395 -13.82 -10.86 -9.53
N ASN A 396 -14.51 -10.66 -8.39
CA ASN A 396 -15.23 -9.44 -8.10
C ASN A 396 -14.30 -8.22 -8.09
N TYR A 397 -13.06 -8.37 -7.62
CA TYR A 397 -12.07 -7.29 -7.57
C TYR A 397 -11.50 -6.91 -8.93
N MET A 398 -11.66 -7.74 -9.97
CA MET A 398 -11.19 -7.43 -11.33
C MET A 398 -12.29 -6.81 -12.21
N LYS A 399 -13.55 -6.90 -11.77
CA LYS A 399 -14.70 -6.41 -12.51
C LYS A 399 -15.20 -5.09 -11.90
N SER A 400 -15.74 -4.21 -12.74
CA SER A 400 -16.45 -3.06 -12.23
C SER A 400 -17.72 -3.50 -11.51
N GLN A 401 -17.95 -2.88 -10.35
CA GLN A 401 -19.08 -3.06 -9.46
C GLN A 401 -19.81 -1.72 -9.30
N SER A 402 -21.11 -1.77 -9.08
CA SER A 402 -21.92 -0.59 -8.75
C SER A 402 -22.28 -0.58 -7.26
N PRO A 403 -22.41 0.60 -6.63
CA PRO A 403 -23.00 0.72 -5.30
C PRO A 403 -24.43 0.14 -5.26
N ARG A 404 -24.85 -0.35 -4.10
CA ARG A 404 -26.24 -0.72 -3.83
C ARG A 404 -27.12 0.54 -3.84
N SER A 405 -28.41 0.36 -4.12
CA SER A 405 -29.39 1.46 -4.12
C SER A 405 -29.47 2.22 -2.79
N ASN A 406 -29.23 1.54 -1.66
CA ASN A 406 -29.19 2.15 -0.33
C ASN A 406 -27.81 2.74 0.04
N CYS A 407 -26.79 2.61 -0.81
CA CYS A 407 -25.49 3.24 -0.61
C CYS A 407 -25.39 4.54 -1.41
N THR A 408 -26.10 5.58 -0.95
CA THR A 408 -25.99 6.95 -1.50
C THR A 408 -24.81 7.72 -0.89
N ASN A 409 -24.37 7.32 0.30
CA ASN A 409 -23.21 7.87 1.02
C ASN A 409 -22.35 6.72 1.55
N ALA A 410 -21.15 6.53 0.99
CA ALA A 410 -20.27 5.42 1.38
C ALA A 410 -19.77 5.54 2.83
N ASP A 411 -19.66 6.75 3.38
CA ASP A 411 -19.19 6.96 4.77
C ASP A 411 -20.20 6.44 5.80
N SER A 412 -21.46 6.24 5.39
CA SER A 412 -22.49 5.61 6.23
C SER A 412 -22.39 4.08 6.29
N PHE A 413 -21.43 3.46 5.60
CA PHE A 413 -21.19 2.01 5.62
C PHE A 413 -19.85 1.70 6.28
N VAL A 414 -19.79 0.60 7.05
CA VAL A 414 -18.50 0.06 7.54
C VAL A 414 -17.72 -0.56 6.39
N PHE A 415 -18.41 -1.30 5.51
CA PHE A 415 -17.79 -2.13 4.48
C PHE A 415 -17.98 -1.55 3.08
N TRP A 416 -16.89 -1.43 2.32
CA TRP A 416 -16.93 -1.00 0.93
C TRP A 416 -17.35 -2.16 0.02
N ASP A 417 -16.59 -3.25 0.08
CA ASP A 417 -16.91 -4.53 -0.55
C ASP A 417 -17.30 -5.57 0.53
N THR A 418 -17.39 -6.85 0.18
CA THR A 418 -17.85 -7.88 1.12
C THR A 418 -16.86 -8.20 2.24
N LEU A 419 -15.63 -7.67 2.19
CA LEU A 419 -14.56 -7.96 3.14
C LEU A 419 -13.91 -6.69 3.70
N HIS A 420 -13.64 -5.69 2.85
CA HIS A 420 -12.80 -4.55 3.20
C HIS A 420 -13.61 -3.35 3.71
N PRO A 421 -13.06 -2.59 4.67
CA PRO A 421 -13.70 -1.39 5.18
C PRO A 421 -13.77 -0.24 4.16
N THR A 422 -14.71 0.68 4.39
CA THR A 422 -14.73 1.98 3.72
C THR A 422 -13.58 2.87 4.18
N THR A 423 -13.27 3.89 3.39
CA THR A 423 -12.23 4.86 3.72
C THR A 423 -12.57 5.65 5.00
N HIS A 424 -13.85 5.87 5.29
CA HIS A 424 -14.30 6.42 6.58
C HIS A 424 -13.93 5.51 7.75
N THR A 425 -14.13 4.20 7.62
CA THR A 425 -13.71 3.25 8.66
C THR A 425 -12.18 3.21 8.81
N HIS A 426 -11.44 3.31 7.69
CA HIS A 426 -9.98 3.47 7.73
C HIS A 426 -9.54 4.79 8.38
N LEU A 427 -10.26 5.89 8.17
CA LEU A 427 -10.02 7.18 8.82
C LEU A 427 -10.18 7.06 10.34
N LEU A 428 -11.26 6.42 10.80
CA LEU A 428 -11.49 6.15 12.23
C LEU A 428 -10.34 5.34 12.84
N LEU A 429 -9.90 4.28 12.15
CA LEU A 429 -8.76 3.47 12.60
C LEU A 429 -7.46 4.26 12.61
N GLY A 430 -7.11 4.97 11.53
CA GLY A 430 -5.88 5.74 11.45
C GLY A 430 -5.80 6.83 12.52
N ASN A 431 -6.92 7.49 12.80
CA ASN A 431 -7.03 8.48 13.88
C ASN A 431 -6.84 7.85 15.26
N ALA A 432 -7.53 6.75 15.55
CA ALA A 432 -7.43 6.06 16.83
C ALA A 432 -6.02 5.52 17.10
N VAL A 433 -5.34 5.01 16.05
CA VAL A 433 -3.94 4.59 16.14
C VAL A 433 -3.03 5.79 16.41
N ALA A 434 -3.22 6.92 15.72
CA ALA A 434 -2.43 8.12 15.97
C ALA A 434 -2.58 8.62 17.42
N ASP A 435 -3.81 8.61 17.95
CA ASP A 435 -4.10 8.99 19.34
C ASP A 435 -3.45 8.01 20.33
N PHE A 436 -3.51 6.71 20.05
CA PHE A 436 -2.84 5.67 20.83
C PHE A 436 -1.32 5.87 20.87
N LEU A 437 -0.68 6.15 19.73
CA LEU A 437 0.77 6.39 19.67
C LEU A 437 1.18 7.72 20.32
N GLY A 438 0.31 8.73 20.30
CA GLY A 438 0.52 10.03 20.92
C GLY A 438 0.34 10.06 22.44
N ALA A 439 -0.37 9.09 23.01
CA ALA A 439 -0.45 8.90 24.45
C ALA A 439 0.97 8.71 25.03
N SER A 440 1.27 9.42 26.12
CA SER A 440 2.62 9.91 26.54
C SER A 440 3.74 8.88 26.80
N GLY A 441 3.61 7.62 26.40
CA GLY A 441 4.67 6.61 26.50
C GLY A 441 4.72 5.56 25.38
N ALA A 442 3.79 5.56 24.42
CA ALA A 442 3.76 4.51 23.39
C ALA A 442 4.90 4.63 22.38
N MET A 443 5.33 5.86 22.05
CA MET A 443 6.43 6.14 21.12
C MET A 443 7.17 7.43 21.49
N PRO A 444 8.21 7.38 22.35
CA PRO A 444 8.91 8.58 22.82
C PRO A 444 9.65 9.35 21.70
N MET A 445 9.95 8.68 20.59
CA MET A 445 10.66 9.27 19.43
C MET A 445 9.73 9.90 18.39
N LEU A 446 8.40 9.79 18.55
CA LEU A 446 7.45 10.53 17.73
C LEU A 446 7.40 11.98 18.21
N ARG A 447 7.53 12.94 17.28
CA ARG A 447 7.31 14.35 17.60
C ARG A 447 5.87 14.53 18.06
N ARG A 448 5.67 15.11 19.24
CA ARG A 448 4.34 15.61 19.64
C ARG A 448 3.96 16.71 18.67
N ALA A 449 2.81 16.58 18.01
CA ALA A 449 2.20 17.74 17.36
C ALA A 449 1.98 18.81 18.45
N ARG A 450 2.62 19.97 18.29
CA ARG A 450 2.31 21.15 19.09
C ARG A 450 1.09 21.82 18.51
#